data_AF-A0A440WBG0-F1
#
_entry.id   AF-A0A440WBG0-F1
#
_cell.length_a   1.000
_cell.length_b   1.000
_cell.length_c   1.000
_cell.angle_alpha   90.00
_cell.angle_beta   90.00
_cell.angle_gamma   90.00
#
_symmetry.space_group_name_H-M   'P 1'
#
loop_
_entity.id
_entity.type
_entity.pdbx_description
1 polymer ?
#
loop_
_entity_poly.entity_id
_entity_poly.type
_entity_poly.pdbx_seq_one_letter_code
_entity_poly.pdbx_strand_id
1 'polypeptide(L)'
;MSGSRRVLSIPSGAPFLPTLAEALLEGRLIPTFRFDGEPLALADATIYVPTRRAARALRGAFVDMLGRRSAILPTVRPLGEFDEDEAAFDAEAAPAIDLAPPIAAQERLLLLAPLVRAW
;
A
#
# COMPACT_ATOMS: atom_id res chain seq x y z
N MET A 1 -30.76 5.31 -1.88
CA MET A 1 -29.60 5.82 -2.65
C MET A 1 -28.66 4.65 -2.92
N SER A 2 -28.66 4.07 -4.12
CA SER A 2 -27.59 3.16 -4.51
C SER A 2 -26.35 4.02 -4.74
N GLY A 3 -25.42 4.01 -3.77
CA GLY A 3 -24.16 4.75 -3.90
C GLY A 3 -23.40 4.29 -5.14
N SER A 4 -22.62 5.20 -5.74
CA SER A 4 -21.66 4.83 -6.79
C SER A 4 -20.78 3.66 -6.33
N ARG A 5 -20.44 2.76 -7.25
CA ARG A 5 -19.64 1.58 -6.94
C ARG A 5 -18.23 2.02 -6.53
N ARG A 6 -17.91 1.92 -5.23
CA ARG A 6 -16.62 2.29 -4.64
C ARG A 6 -15.61 1.15 -4.57
N VAL A 7 -15.96 -0.02 -5.12
CA VAL A 7 -15.08 -1.19 -5.18
C VAL A 7 -14.76 -1.46 -6.64
N LEU A 8 -13.49 -1.29 -6.97
CA LEU A 8 -12.91 -1.48 -8.30
C LEU A 8 -11.96 -2.68 -8.25
N SER A 9 -11.63 -3.24 -9.40
CA SER A 9 -10.73 -4.39 -9.51
C SER A 9 -9.75 -4.21 -10.66
N ILE A 10 -8.54 -4.71 -10.48
CA ILE A 10 -7.48 -4.74 -11.50
C ILE A 10 -7.28 -6.20 -11.91
N PRO A 11 -7.19 -6.52 -13.22
CA PRO A 11 -6.88 -7.87 -13.68
C PRO A 11 -5.58 -8.40 -13.09
N SER A 12 -5.52 -9.69 -12.74
CA SER A 12 -4.35 -10.29 -12.07
C SER A 12 -3.06 -10.26 -12.90
N GLY A 13 -3.15 -10.16 -14.23
CA GLY A 13 -1.99 -10.04 -15.12
C GLY A 13 -1.49 -8.60 -15.32
N ALA A 14 -2.20 -7.60 -14.82
CA ALA A 14 -1.80 -6.21 -14.95
C ALA A 14 -0.86 -5.79 -13.81
N PRO A 15 0.15 -4.94 -14.07
CA PRO A 15 1.04 -4.43 -13.03
C PRO A 15 0.25 -3.50 -12.10
N PHE A 16 -0.09 -4.00 -10.92
CA PHE A 16 -1.09 -3.38 -10.02
C PHE A 16 -0.83 -1.90 -9.73
N LEU A 17 0.39 -1.54 -9.28
CA LEU A 17 0.70 -0.17 -8.86
C LEU A 17 0.74 0.82 -10.05
N PRO A 18 1.39 0.52 -11.19
CA PRO A 18 1.28 1.35 -12.39
C PRO A 18 -0.17 1.51 -12.88
N THR A 19 -0.95 0.44 -12.92
CA THR A 19 -2.37 0.50 -13.35
C THR A 19 -3.21 1.36 -12.40
N LEU A 20 -2.98 1.27 -11.09
CA LEU A 20 -3.64 2.11 -10.10
C LEU A 20 -3.27 3.59 -10.27
N ALA A 21 -1.98 3.90 -10.41
CA ALA A 21 -1.48 5.26 -10.58
C ALA A 21 -2.06 5.90 -11.85
N GLU A 22 -2.05 5.18 -12.97
CA GLU A 22 -2.66 5.63 -14.22
C GLU A 22 -4.16 5.88 -14.08
N ALA A 23 -4.90 4.96 -13.46
CA ALA A 23 -6.32 5.12 -13.25
C ALA A 23 -6.66 6.34 -12.38
N LEU A 24 -5.81 6.67 -11.41
CA LEU A 24 -5.97 7.88 -10.60
C LEU A 24 -5.68 9.14 -11.42
N LEU A 25 -4.56 9.18 -12.16
CA LEU A 25 -4.17 10.33 -12.98
C LEU A 25 -5.21 10.65 -14.06
N GLU A 26 -5.80 9.62 -14.67
CA GLU A 26 -6.85 9.78 -15.68
C GLU A 26 -8.23 10.12 -15.10
N GLY A 27 -8.40 10.05 -13.78
CA GLY A 27 -9.69 10.28 -13.11
C GLY A 27 -10.70 9.16 -13.29
N ARG A 28 -10.25 7.94 -13.61
CA ARG A 28 -11.10 6.75 -13.71
C ARG A 28 -11.60 6.27 -12.34
N LEU A 29 -10.85 6.57 -11.26
CA LEU A 29 -11.19 6.13 -9.90
C LEU A 29 -12.21 7.05 -9.21
N ILE A 30 -12.08 8.36 -9.42
CA ILE A 30 -12.87 9.40 -8.75
C ILE A 30 -13.26 10.42 -9.84
N PRO A 31 -14.53 10.50 -10.26
CA PRO A 31 -14.94 11.34 -11.39
C PRO A 31 -14.61 12.83 -11.25
N THR A 32 -14.48 13.32 -10.01
CA THR A 32 -14.18 14.72 -9.69
C THR A 32 -12.69 15.00 -9.52
N PHE A 33 -11.83 13.99 -9.69
CA PHE A 33 -10.40 14.09 -9.50
C PHE A 33 -9.70 13.61 -10.76
N ARG A 34 -8.92 14.47 -11.40
CA ARG A 34 -8.10 14.13 -12.56
C ARG A 34 -6.85 14.98 -12.53
N PHE A 35 -5.71 14.40 -12.90
CA PHE A 35 -4.50 15.16 -13.10
C PHE A 35 -4.49 15.74 -14.52
N ASP A 36 -4.59 17.07 -14.63
CA ASP A 36 -4.58 17.83 -15.88
C ASP A 36 -3.26 18.57 -16.13
N GLY A 37 -2.28 18.40 -15.23
CA GLY A 37 -0.98 19.09 -15.27
C GLY A 37 -0.84 20.19 -14.22
N GLU A 38 -1.89 20.50 -13.46
CA GLU A 38 -1.81 21.42 -12.32
C GLU A 38 -0.91 20.82 -11.21
N PRO A 39 0.14 21.54 -10.74
CA PRO A 39 1.14 20.96 -9.84
C PRO A 39 0.61 20.49 -8.48
N LEU A 40 -0.49 21.05 -7.98
CA LEU A 40 -1.05 20.74 -6.66
C LEU A 40 -2.21 19.74 -6.69
N ALA A 41 -2.75 19.41 -7.86
CA ALA A 41 -3.93 18.56 -8.01
C ALA A 41 -3.79 17.20 -7.33
N LEU A 42 -2.57 16.66 -7.28
CA LEU A 42 -2.28 15.39 -6.62
C LEU A 42 -2.15 15.48 -5.09
N ALA A 43 -1.89 16.67 -4.53
CA ALA A 43 -1.66 16.87 -3.11
C ALA A 43 -2.91 16.61 -2.25
N ASP A 44 -4.10 16.80 -2.84
CA ASP A 44 -5.38 16.56 -2.17
C ASP A 44 -5.73 15.06 -2.03
N ALA A 45 -4.98 14.18 -2.68
CA ALA A 45 -5.20 12.74 -2.62
C ALA A 45 -4.42 12.08 -1.46
N THR A 46 -5.12 11.27 -0.68
CA THR A 46 -4.52 10.34 0.29
C THR A 46 -4.80 8.90 -0.12
N ILE A 47 -3.74 8.10 -0.24
CA ILE A 47 -3.81 6.71 -0.69
C ILE A 47 -3.33 5.81 0.44
N TYR A 48 -4.22 4.95 0.93
CA TYR A 48 -3.85 3.91 1.90
C TYR A 48 -3.41 2.64 1.17
N VAL A 49 -2.29 2.07 1.59
CA VAL A 49 -1.71 0.85 1.00
C VAL A 49 -1.42 -0.20 2.07
N PRO A 50 -1.38 -1.50 1.72
CA PRO A 50 -1.19 -2.56 2.71
C PRO A 50 0.17 -2.50 3.41
N THR A 51 1.25 -2.16 2.69
CA THR A 51 2.63 -2.23 3.18
C THR A 51 3.47 -0.99 2.84
N ARG A 52 4.58 -0.79 3.56
CA ARG A 52 5.58 0.25 3.27
C ARG A 52 6.22 0.10 1.89
N ARG A 53 6.56 -1.13 1.51
CA ARG A 53 7.07 -1.43 0.17
C ARG A 53 6.10 -0.98 -0.93
N ALA A 54 4.80 -1.23 -0.76
CA ALA A 54 3.79 -0.73 -1.71
C ALA A 54 3.75 0.80 -1.73
N ALA A 55 3.92 1.46 -0.59
CA ALA A 55 3.96 2.93 -0.53
C ALA A 55 5.15 3.50 -1.31
N ARG A 56 6.35 2.94 -1.11
CA ARG A 56 7.58 3.34 -1.82
C ARG A 56 7.44 3.10 -3.32
N ALA A 57 7.02 1.88 -3.70
CA ALA A 57 6.83 1.52 -5.10
C ALA A 57 5.76 2.38 -5.80
N LEU A 58 4.67 2.73 -5.12
CA LEU A 58 3.63 3.59 -5.69
C LEU A 58 4.13 5.02 -5.90
N ARG A 59 4.92 5.58 -4.97
CA ARG A 59 5.57 6.89 -5.15
C ARG A 59 6.50 6.88 -6.37
N GLY A 60 7.30 5.82 -6.54
CA GLY A 60 8.14 5.62 -7.71
C GLY A 60 7.32 5.59 -9.01
N ALA A 61 6.22 4.83 -9.04
CA ALA A 61 5.34 4.76 -10.19
C ALA A 61 4.79 6.14 -10.60
N PHE A 62 4.40 7.00 -9.63
CA PHE A 62 3.98 8.36 -9.97
C PHE A 62 5.12 9.20 -10.58
N VAL A 63 6.33 9.11 -10.03
CA VAL A 63 7.50 9.84 -10.56
C VAL A 63 7.79 9.41 -12.00
N ASP A 64 7.81 8.11 -12.28
CA ASP A 64 8.06 7.57 -13.61
C ASP A 64 7.02 8.06 -14.62
N MET A 65 5.74 8.09 -14.22
CA MET A 65 4.63 8.53 -15.08
C MET A 65 4.56 10.04 -15.30
N LEU A 66 4.92 10.84 -14.28
CA LEU A 66 4.96 12.30 -14.38
C LEU A 66 6.17 12.76 -15.20
N GLY A 67 7.25 11.98 -15.21
CA GLY A 67 8.46 12.24 -15.95
C GLY A 67 9.13 13.52 -15.48
N ARG A 68 9.26 14.52 -16.37
CA ARG A 68 9.92 15.81 -16.07
C ARG A 68 8.96 16.86 -15.50
N ARG A 69 7.68 16.54 -15.30
CA ARG A 69 6.70 17.47 -14.73
C ARG A 69 6.86 17.51 -13.22
N SER A 70 7.08 18.71 -12.68
CA SER A 70 7.06 18.92 -11.24
C SER A 70 5.62 18.91 -10.75
N ALA A 71 5.31 18.03 -9.79
CA ALA A 71 4.03 17.98 -9.10
C ALA A 71 4.25 17.56 -7.65
N ILE A 72 3.38 18.02 -6.76
CA ILE A 72 3.34 17.52 -5.38
C ILE A 72 2.62 16.18 -5.39
N LEU A 73 3.32 15.11 -4.99
CA LEU A 73 2.75 13.77 -5.02
C LEU A 73 1.66 13.57 -3.96
N PRO A 74 0.74 12.60 -4.15
CA PRO A 74 -0.24 12.23 -3.16
C PRO A 74 0.39 11.77 -1.84
N THR A 75 -0.35 11.94 -0.75
CA THR A 75 0.04 11.35 0.53
C THR A 75 -0.22 9.86 0.52
N VAL A 76 0.82 9.04 0.40
CA VAL A 76 0.72 7.57 0.44
C VAL A 76 1.01 7.07 1.85
N ARG A 77 0.00 6.45 2.51
CA ARG A 77 0.05 5.97 3.90
C ARG A 77 -0.02 4.44 3.96
N PRO A 78 1.00 3.75 4.48
CA PRO A 78 0.91 2.31 4.74
C PRO A 78 0.01 2.02 5.96
N LEU A 79 -0.72 0.90 5.91
CA LEU A 79 -1.63 0.46 6.98
C LEU A 79 -0.96 -0.47 8.02
N GLY A 80 0.22 -1.04 7.74
CA GLY A 80 0.92 -1.96 8.65
C GLY A 80 2.44 -1.74 8.73
N GLU A 81 3.03 -2.32 9.79
CA GLU A 81 4.47 -2.59 10.04
C GLU A 81 4.63 -4.13 10.07
N PHE A 82 5.70 -4.80 9.60
CA PHE A 82 7.12 -4.47 9.43
C PHE A 82 7.60 -5.05 8.08
N ASP A 83 8.38 -4.30 7.31
CA ASP A 83 9.24 -4.93 6.30
C ASP A 83 10.59 -5.15 7.00
N GLU A 84 10.91 -6.39 7.35
CA GLU A 84 12.14 -6.73 8.08
C GLU A 84 13.40 -6.28 7.31
N ASP A 85 13.31 -6.22 5.98
CA ASP A 85 14.40 -5.82 5.08
C ASP A 85 14.74 -4.31 5.14
N GLU A 86 13.87 -3.48 5.73
CA GLU A 86 14.10 -2.03 5.87
C GLU A 86 14.42 -1.58 7.30
N ALA A 87 14.28 -2.46 8.30
CA ALA A 87 14.63 -2.16 9.69
C ALA A 87 16.13 -1.82 9.89
N ALA A 88 16.97 -2.15 8.91
CA ALA A 88 18.38 -1.76 8.90
C ALA A 88 18.65 -0.29 8.53
N PHE A 89 17.69 0.40 7.92
CA PHE A 89 17.85 1.79 7.44
C PHE A 89 17.13 2.84 8.28
N ASP A 90 16.25 2.44 9.20
CA ASP A 90 15.67 3.34 10.21
C ASP A 90 16.52 3.26 11.50
N ALA A 91 17.42 4.23 11.67
CA ALA A 91 18.25 4.37 12.87
C ALA A 91 17.47 4.86 14.11
N GLU A 92 16.18 5.17 13.95
CA GLU A 92 15.28 5.48 15.06
C GLU A 92 14.57 4.19 15.46
N ALA A 93 15.19 3.51 16.43
CA ALA A 93 14.69 2.31 17.06
C ALA A 93 13.18 2.40 17.29
N ALA A 94 12.42 1.54 16.59
CA ALA A 94 11.05 1.26 16.96
C ALA A 94 11.02 0.93 18.46
N PRO A 95 10.07 1.48 19.24
CA PRO A 95 9.95 1.11 20.65
C PRO A 95 9.80 -0.41 20.71
N ALA A 96 10.63 -1.04 21.55
CA ALA A 96 10.60 -2.49 21.75
C ALA A 96 9.15 -2.92 21.99
N ILE A 97 8.56 -3.59 21.01
CA ILE A 97 7.21 -4.12 21.12
C ILE A 97 7.29 -5.17 22.21
N ASP A 98 6.44 -5.04 23.24
CA ASP A 98 6.32 -6.01 24.32
C ASP A 98 5.67 -7.30 23.78
N LEU A 99 6.45 -8.03 22.99
CA LEU A 99 6.05 -9.28 22.38
C LEU A 99 6.19 -10.39 23.42
N ALA A 100 5.14 -11.20 23.53
CA ALA A 100 5.21 -12.46 24.25
C ALA A 100 6.36 -13.32 23.66
N PRO A 101 7.05 -14.11 24.50
CA PRO A 101 8.12 -14.98 24.03
C PRO A 101 7.60 -15.97 22.97
N PRO A 102 8.45 -16.37 21.99
CA PRO A 102 8.06 -17.33 20.97
C PRO A 102 7.57 -18.65 21.57
N ILE A 103 6.47 -19.19 21.04
CA ILE A 103 5.97 -20.52 21.44
C ILE A 103 7.01 -21.58 21.03
N ALA A 104 7.35 -22.49 21.95
CA ALA A 104 8.27 -23.59 21.70
C ALA A 104 7.81 -24.44 20.50
N ALA A 105 8.74 -24.98 19.73
CA ALA A 105 8.45 -25.63 18.45
C ALA A 105 7.43 -26.78 18.58
N GLN A 106 7.55 -27.58 19.65
CA GLN A 106 6.68 -28.71 19.94
C GLN A 106 5.26 -28.25 20.30
N GLU A 107 5.16 -27.24 21.15
CA GLU A 107 3.88 -26.66 21.58
C GLU A 107 3.14 -26.01 20.41
N ARG A 108 3.87 -25.27 19.56
CA ARG A 108 3.31 -24.70 18.32
C ARG A 108 2.74 -25.77 17.39
N LEU A 109 3.43 -26.90 17.21
CA LEU A 109 2.93 -28.01 16.38
C LEU A 109 1.65 -28.64 16.97
N LEU A 110 1.61 -28.84 18.29
CA LEU A 110 0.43 -29.39 18.98
C LEU A 110 -0.77 -28.44 18.88
N LEU A 111 -0.55 -27.13 19.00
CA LEU A 111 -1.60 -26.11 18.88
C LEU A 111 -2.14 -25.99 17.46
N LEU A 112 -1.31 -26.19 16.44
CA LEU A 112 -1.72 -26.11 15.02
C LEU A 112 -2.38 -27.40 14.51
N ALA A 113 -2.09 -28.56 15.10
CA ALA A 113 -2.61 -29.85 14.63
C ALA A 113 -4.15 -29.96 14.55
N PRO A 114 -4.95 -29.39 15.47
CA PRO A 114 -6.40 -29.36 15.34
C PRO A 114 -6.89 -28.52 14.15
N LEU A 115 -6.23 -27.39 13.85
CA LEU A 115 -6.60 -26.51 12.73
C LEU A 115 -6.35 -27.18 11.38
N VAL A 116 -5.23 -27.90 11.26
CA VAL A 116 -4.92 -28.69 10.05
C VAL A 116 -5.93 -29.81 9.84
N ARG A 117 -6.41 -30.46 10.91
CA ARG A 117 -7.43 -31.53 10.82
C ARG A 117 -8.83 -31.03 10.51
N ALA A 118 -9.11 -29.74 10.74
CA ALA A 118 -10.41 -29.13 10.50
C ALA A 118 -10.57 -28.60 9.06
N TRP A 119 -9.53 -28.73 8.23
CA TRP A 119 -9.47 -28.31 6.83
C TRP A 119 -9.58 -29.52 5.91
#